data_AF-A0AB73H414-F1
#
_entry.id   AF-A0AB73H414-F1
#
_cell.length_a   1.000
_cell.length_b   1.000
_cell.length_c   1.000
_cell.angle_alpha   90.00
_cell.angle_beta   90.00
_cell.angle_gamma   90.00
#
_symmetry.space_group_name_H-M   'P 1'
#
loop_
_entity.id
_entity.type
_entity.pdbx_description
1 polymer ?
#
loop_
_entity_poly.entity_id
_entity_poly.type
_entity_poly.pdbx_seq_one_letter_code
_entity_poly.pdbx_strand_id
1 'polypeptide(L)'
;MANEATQELFQVLDNTAIILQNELEISYLEAVYETGENLFQKEVLQKEELSSEKQLKLQESYESIELENFSNEEIRKGLQLALLKGMKHGIQVNHQMTPDSIGFIVAYLLEKVIQKKKNISILDPACGTANLLTTVINQLELKGDVEVHASGVDVDDLLISLALVGADLQRQKMTLLHQDGLANLLVDPVDVVISDLPVGYYPDDENAKTFELCREEGHSFAHFLFIEQGMRYTKPGGYLFFLVPDAMFGTSDFAKVDKFIKKNGHIEGIIKLPETLFKSEQARKSILILRKADVDVKPPKEVLLANLSSLTDPSVTAPILAEIENWFKGNNNGRN
;
A
#
# COMPACT_ATOMS: atom_id res chain seq x y z
N MET A 1 -25.63 7.11 -2.23
CA MET A 1 -24.91 7.48 -3.45
C MET A 1 -23.54 6.81 -3.52
N ALA A 2 -22.43 7.31 -2.97
CA ALA A 2 -21.10 6.65 -3.11
C ALA A 2 -21.03 5.19 -2.59
N ASN A 3 -21.79 4.87 -1.54
CA ASN A 3 -21.85 3.51 -1.01
C ASN A 3 -22.75 2.55 -1.83
N GLU A 4 -23.63 3.07 -2.70
CA GLU A 4 -24.52 2.22 -3.52
C GLU A 4 -23.77 1.68 -4.74
N ALA A 5 -23.04 2.54 -5.47
CA ALA A 5 -22.20 2.13 -6.60
C ALA A 5 -21.11 1.12 -6.16
N THR A 6 -20.43 1.41 -5.04
CA THR A 6 -19.45 0.48 -4.47
C THR A 6 -20.05 -0.91 -4.21
N GLN A 7 -21.27 -0.99 -3.66
CA GLN A 7 -21.94 -2.25 -3.36
C GLN A 7 -22.44 -2.95 -4.62
N GLU A 8 -22.91 -2.19 -5.61
CA GLU A 8 -23.31 -2.71 -6.92
C GLU A 8 -22.14 -3.42 -7.62
N LEU A 9 -20.99 -2.75 -7.74
CA LEU A 9 -19.79 -3.36 -8.30
C LEU A 9 -19.32 -4.58 -7.49
N PHE A 10 -19.28 -4.45 -6.16
CA PHE A 10 -18.92 -5.58 -5.29
C PHE A 10 -19.85 -6.78 -5.51
N GLN A 11 -21.15 -6.56 -5.67
CA GLN A 11 -22.10 -7.65 -5.88
C GLN A 11 -21.88 -8.35 -7.23
N VAL A 12 -21.53 -7.61 -8.29
CA VAL A 12 -21.13 -8.18 -9.58
C VAL A 12 -19.86 -9.01 -9.42
N LEU A 13 -18.80 -8.44 -8.84
CA LEU A 13 -17.54 -9.13 -8.58
C LEU A 13 -17.76 -10.39 -7.73
N ASP A 14 -18.56 -10.30 -6.67
CA ASP A 14 -18.78 -11.41 -5.75
C ASP A 14 -19.54 -12.55 -6.40
N ASN A 15 -20.65 -12.26 -7.08
CA ASN A 15 -21.47 -13.28 -7.72
C ASN A 15 -20.69 -14.03 -8.80
N THR A 16 -19.92 -13.30 -9.60
CA THR A 16 -19.15 -13.86 -10.71
C THR A 16 -17.90 -14.60 -10.20
N ALA A 17 -17.20 -14.08 -9.19
CA ALA A 17 -16.11 -14.79 -8.52
C ALA A 17 -16.59 -16.08 -7.88
N ILE A 18 -17.77 -16.12 -7.24
CA ILE A 18 -18.33 -17.38 -6.69
C ILE A 18 -18.58 -18.40 -7.81
N ILE A 19 -19.04 -17.97 -8.99
CA ILE A 19 -19.23 -18.89 -10.12
C ILE A 19 -17.87 -19.45 -10.55
N LEU A 20 -16.90 -18.59 -10.85
CA LEU A 20 -15.57 -19.01 -11.31
C LEU A 20 -14.85 -19.87 -10.27
N GLN A 21 -14.96 -19.53 -8.99
CA GLN A 21 -14.41 -20.31 -7.88
C GLN A 21 -14.90 -21.76 -7.91
N ASN A 22 -16.19 -21.97 -8.16
CA ASN A 22 -16.79 -23.30 -8.16
C ASN A 22 -16.52 -24.07 -9.44
N GLU A 23 -16.61 -23.42 -10.60
CA GLU A 23 -16.44 -24.09 -11.90
C GLU A 23 -14.97 -24.38 -12.23
N LEU A 24 -14.04 -23.52 -11.79
CA LEU A 24 -12.60 -23.67 -12.03
C LEU A 24 -11.86 -24.32 -10.86
N GLU A 25 -12.55 -24.60 -9.75
CA GLU A 25 -11.98 -25.16 -8.51
C GLU A 25 -10.79 -24.36 -7.93
N ILE A 26 -10.80 -23.04 -8.15
CA ILE A 26 -9.77 -22.10 -7.64
C ILE A 26 -10.20 -21.48 -6.31
N SER A 27 -9.28 -20.77 -5.64
CA SER A 27 -9.62 -19.98 -4.46
C SER A 27 -10.53 -18.79 -4.83
N TYR A 28 -11.28 -18.27 -3.86
CA TYR A 28 -12.08 -17.06 -4.09
C TYR A 28 -11.20 -15.87 -4.52
N LEU A 29 -9.97 -15.78 -4.00
CA LEU A 29 -9.07 -14.68 -4.30
C LEU A 29 -8.53 -14.75 -5.74
N GLU A 30 -8.20 -15.95 -6.23
CA GLU A 30 -7.90 -16.19 -7.65
C GLU A 30 -9.13 -15.90 -8.52
N ALA A 31 -10.33 -16.30 -8.10
CA ALA A 31 -11.55 -16.01 -8.83
C ALA A 31 -11.88 -14.51 -8.92
N VAL A 32 -11.45 -13.70 -7.93
CA VAL A 32 -11.56 -12.24 -8.00
C VAL A 32 -10.63 -11.67 -9.08
N TYR A 33 -9.43 -12.23 -9.25
CA TYR A 33 -8.55 -11.87 -10.35
C TYR A 33 -9.17 -12.23 -11.71
N GLU A 34 -9.56 -13.50 -11.88
CA GLU A 34 -10.16 -13.99 -13.14
C GLU A 34 -11.42 -13.19 -13.53
N THR A 35 -12.28 -12.89 -12.55
CA THR A 35 -13.50 -12.11 -12.82
C THR A 35 -13.20 -10.65 -13.11
N GLY A 36 -12.14 -10.09 -12.52
CA GLY A 36 -11.70 -8.72 -12.79
C GLY A 36 -11.22 -8.57 -14.23
N GLU A 37 -10.43 -9.53 -14.73
CA GLU A 37 -9.95 -9.56 -16.11
C GLU A 37 -11.12 -9.66 -17.08
N ASN A 38 -12.07 -10.56 -16.79
CA ASN A 38 -13.26 -10.72 -17.61
C ASN A 38 -14.07 -9.40 -17.71
N LEU A 39 -14.27 -8.75 -16.57
CA LEU A 39 -15.02 -7.49 -16.49
C LEU A 39 -14.30 -6.35 -17.22
N PHE A 40 -12.98 -6.26 -17.10
CA PHE A 40 -12.18 -5.25 -17.78
C PHE A 40 -12.18 -5.44 -19.31
N GLN A 41 -11.94 -6.67 -19.77
CA GLN A 41 -11.84 -6.99 -21.20
C GLN A 41 -13.21 -7.14 -21.89
N LYS A 42 -14.31 -7.08 -21.12
CA LYS A 42 -15.69 -7.28 -21.59
C LYS A 42 -15.87 -8.64 -22.29
N GLU A 43 -15.19 -9.67 -21.78
CA GLU A 43 -15.19 -11.03 -22.32
C GLU A 43 -15.07 -12.06 -21.19
N VAL A 44 -15.77 -13.19 -21.26
CA VAL A 44 -15.49 -14.35 -20.39
C VAL A 44 -14.27 -15.07 -20.95
N LEU A 45 -13.11 -15.03 -20.30
CA LEU A 45 -11.85 -15.54 -20.86
C LEU A 45 -11.71 -17.07 -20.77
N GLN A 46 -12.32 -17.70 -19.76
CA GLN A 46 -12.21 -19.14 -19.48
C GLN A 46 -13.30 -19.95 -20.21
N LYS A 47 -13.47 -19.70 -21.52
CA LYS A 47 -14.61 -20.24 -22.31
C LYS A 47 -14.56 -21.76 -22.47
N GLU A 48 -13.38 -22.37 -22.48
CA GLU A 48 -13.25 -23.80 -22.72
C GLU A 48 -13.55 -24.62 -21.45
N GLU A 49 -13.39 -24.00 -20.29
CA GLU A 49 -13.59 -24.59 -18.96
C GLU A 49 -15.03 -24.43 -18.47
N LEU A 50 -15.81 -23.51 -19.03
CA LEU A 50 -17.14 -23.14 -18.57
C LEU A 50 -18.25 -23.66 -19.49
N SER A 51 -19.35 -24.16 -18.91
CA SER A 51 -20.55 -24.48 -19.69
C SER A 51 -21.21 -23.23 -20.29
N SER A 52 -21.93 -23.38 -21.40
CA SER A 52 -22.59 -22.25 -22.08
C SER A 52 -23.59 -21.51 -21.19
N GLU A 53 -24.26 -22.20 -20.27
CA GLU A 53 -25.15 -21.59 -19.28
C GLU A 53 -24.40 -20.66 -18.32
N LYS A 54 -23.23 -21.09 -17.85
CA LYS A 54 -22.40 -20.31 -16.92
C LYS A 54 -21.77 -19.11 -17.62
N GLN A 55 -21.30 -19.28 -18.85
CA GLN A 55 -20.79 -18.18 -19.67
C GLN A 55 -21.87 -17.10 -19.86
N LEU A 56 -23.10 -17.49 -20.21
CA LEU A 56 -24.20 -16.53 -20.36
C LEU A 56 -24.50 -15.79 -19.04
N LYS A 57 -24.54 -16.50 -17.92
CA LYS A 57 -24.79 -15.90 -16.60
C LYS A 57 -23.70 -14.92 -16.17
N LEU A 58 -22.43 -15.24 -16.46
CA LEU A 58 -21.31 -14.33 -16.21
C LEU A 58 -21.45 -13.08 -17.07
N GLN A 59 -21.68 -13.25 -18.38
CA GLN A 59 -21.86 -12.13 -19.31
C GLN A 59 -23.02 -11.21 -18.91
N GLU A 60 -24.19 -11.76 -18.59
CA GLU A 60 -25.35 -10.98 -18.10
C GLU A 60 -25.01 -10.19 -16.82
N SER A 61 -24.20 -10.76 -15.93
CA SER A 61 -23.77 -10.07 -14.71
C SER A 61 -22.77 -8.95 -15.00
N TYR A 62 -21.84 -9.14 -15.92
CA TYR A 62 -20.88 -8.10 -16.30
C TYR A 62 -21.57 -6.94 -17.04
N GLU A 63 -22.49 -7.25 -17.96
CA GLU A 63 -23.25 -6.27 -18.74
C GLU A 63 -24.30 -5.52 -17.90
N SER A 64 -24.55 -5.95 -16.66
CA SER A 64 -25.46 -5.24 -15.74
C SER A 64 -24.91 -3.90 -15.24
N ILE A 65 -23.60 -3.67 -15.38
CA ILE A 65 -22.92 -2.43 -14.99
C ILE A 65 -22.08 -1.88 -16.15
N GLU A 66 -21.80 -0.59 -16.11
CA GLU A 66 -20.84 0.06 -17.01
C GLU A 66 -19.80 0.79 -16.17
N LEU A 67 -18.54 0.34 -16.21
CA LEU A 67 -17.47 0.80 -15.33
C LEU A 67 -17.15 2.29 -15.47
N GLU A 68 -17.42 2.88 -16.64
CA GLU A 68 -17.25 4.31 -16.92
C GLU A 68 -18.18 5.19 -16.06
N ASN A 69 -19.26 4.63 -15.52
CA ASN A 69 -20.16 5.34 -14.61
C ASN A 69 -19.66 5.35 -13.15
N PHE A 70 -18.59 4.60 -12.85
CA PHE A 70 -18.01 4.50 -11.51
C PHE A 70 -16.73 5.33 -11.44
N SER A 71 -16.57 6.09 -10.36
CA SER A 71 -15.30 6.75 -10.05
C SER A 71 -14.22 5.74 -9.67
N ASN A 72 -12.96 6.14 -9.79
CA ASN A 72 -11.82 5.29 -9.42
C ASN A 72 -11.91 4.83 -7.96
N GLU A 73 -12.38 5.69 -7.05
CA GLU A 73 -12.59 5.33 -5.63
C GLU A 73 -13.74 4.33 -5.42
N GLU A 74 -14.83 4.42 -6.18
CA GLU A 74 -15.93 3.44 -6.10
C GLU A 74 -15.45 2.07 -6.60
N ILE A 75 -14.68 2.06 -7.68
CA ILE A 75 -14.07 0.83 -8.21
C ILE A 75 -13.09 0.21 -7.21
N ARG A 76 -12.18 1.02 -6.68
CA ARG A 76 -11.21 0.59 -5.65
C ARG A 76 -11.92 0.00 -4.43
N LYS A 77 -12.97 0.64 -3.93
CA LYS A 77 -13.73 0.16 -2.77
C LYS A 77 -14.52 -1.12 -3.06
N GLY A 78 -15.07 -1.27 -4.27
CA GLY A 78 -15.73 -2.51 -4.70
C GLY A 78 -14.76 -3.69 -4.70
N LEU A 79 -13.57 -3.49 -5.28
CA LEU A 79 -12.46 -4.44 -5.24
C LEU A 79 -12.00 -4.70 -3.80
N GLN A 80 -11.86 -3.66 -2.97
CA GLN A 80 -11.48 -3.77 -1.57
C GLN A 80 -12.40 -4.73 -0.80
N LEU A 81 -13.72 -4.68 -1.03
CA LEU A 81 -14.68 -5.59 -0.39
C LEU A 81 -14.47 -7.04 -0.84
N ALA A 82 -14.24 -7.28 -2.14
CA ALA A 82 -13.93 -8.61 -2.67
C ALA A 82 -12.61 -9.15 -2.10
N LEU A 83 -11.55 -8.35 -2.08
CA LEU A 83 -10.25 -8.69 -1.49
C LEU A 83 -10.40 -9.02 0.01
N LEU A 84 -11.14 -8.22 0.77
CA LEU A 84 -11.40 -8.49 2.20
C LEU A 84 -12.14 -9.81 2.40
N LYS A 85 -13.09 -10.15 1.52
CA LYS A 85 -13.80 -11.44 1.55
C LYS A 85 -12.84 -12.59 1.27
N GLY A 86 -12.01 -12.48 0.23
CA GLY A 86 -11.01 -13.50 -0.15
C GLY A 86 -9.92 -13.70 0.91
N MET A 87 -9.52 -12.63 1.60
CA MET A 87 -8.45 -12.66 2.61
C MET A 87 -8.93 -12.97 4.04
N LYS A 88 -10.19 -13.34 4.22
CA LYS A 88 -10.77 -13.58 5.55
C LYS A 88 -10.13 -14.77 6.26
N HIS A 89 -9.79 -15.83 5.53
CA HIS A 89 -9.20 -17.06 6.06
C HIS A 89 -8.00 -17.51 5.19
N GLY A 90 -7.04 -18.21 5.79
CA GLY A 90 -5.93 -18.85 5.05
C GLY A 90 -4.81 -17.93 4.57
N ILE A 91 -4.99 -16.60 4.60
CA ILE A 91 -3.98 -15.64 4.17
C ILE A 91 -3.02 -15.28 5.31
N GLN A 92 -1.72 -15.41 5.05
CA GLN A 92 -0.65 -15.02 5.96
C GLN A 92 -0.68 -13.51 6.20
N VAL A 93 -0.21 -13.06 7.38
CA VAL A 93 -0.25 -11.63 7.76
C VAL A 93 0.48 -10.74 6.74
N ASN A 94 1.60 -11.22 6.18
CA ASN A 94 2.38 -10.47 5.17
C ASN A 94 1.67 -10.33 3.82
N HIS A 95 0.63 -11.12 3.55
CA HIS A 95 -0.15 -11.07 2.30
C HIS A 95 -1.51 -10.37 2.50
N GLN A 96 -1.77 -9.82 3.69
CA GLN A 96 -3.00 -9.05 3.92
C GLN A 96 -2.89 -7.69 3.25
N MET A 97 -3.93 -7.35 2.49
CA MET A 97 -4.13 -6.00 1.95
C MET A 97 -4.18 -4.96 3.07
N THR A 98 -3.49 -3.84 2.88
CA THR A 98 -3.65 -2.66 3.75
C THR A 98 -5.02 -2.01 3.49
N PRO A 99 -5.92 -1.91 4.48
CA PRO A 99 -7.23 -1.27 4.31
C PRO A 99 -7.11 0.25 4.12
N ASP A 100 -8.10 0.85 3.44
CA ASP A 100 -8.14 2.30 3.20
C ASP A 100 -8.19 3.15 4.47
N SER A 101 -8.69 2.62 5.58
CA SER A 101 -8.61 3.30 6.89
C SER A 101 -7.17 3.66 7.27
N ILE A 102 -6.19 2.82 6.93
CA ILE A 102 -4.76 3.10 7.08
C ILE A 102 -4.26 3.92 5.89
N GLY A 103 -4.67 3.58 4.67
CA GLY A 103 -4.27 4.28 3.44
C GLY A 103 -4.60 5.78 3.45
N PHE A 104 -5.77 6.18 3.97
CA PHE A 104 -6.16 7.58 4.13
C PHE A 104 -5.29 8.33 5.14
N ILE A 105 -4.80 7.67 6.19
CA ILE A 105 -3.86 8.29 7.13
C ILE A 105 -2.52 8.54 6.42
N VAL A 106 -2.03 7.56 5.67
CA VAL A 106 -0.80 7.70 4.88
C VAL A 106 -0.96 8.83 3.86
N ALA A 107 -2.06 8.86 3.10
CA ALA A 107 -2.35 9.92 2.14
C ALA A 107 -2.42 11.31 2.80
N TYR A 108 -3.10 11.43 3.94
CA TYR A 108 -3.16 12.67 4.73
C TYR A 108 -1.76 13.15 5.15
N LEU A 109 -0.88 12.24 5.61
CA LEU A 109 0.50 12.59 5.97
C LEU A 109 1.31 13.00 4.74
N LEU A 110 1.12 12.32 3.61
CA LEU A 110 1.75 12.67 2.33
C LEU A 110 1.37 14.09 1.90
N GLU A 111 0.09 14.48 1.99
CA GLU A 111 -0.37 15.84 1.70
C GLU A 111 0.42 16.92 2.48
N LYS A 112 0.87 16.60 3.71
CA LYS A 112 1.64 17.56 4.53
C LYS A 112 3.10 17.71 4.09
N VAL A 113 3.66 16.72 3.40
CA VAL A 113 5.07 16.74 2.96
C VAL A 113 5.25 17.11 1.49
N ILE A 114 4.27 16.83 0.64
CA ILE A 114 4.32 17.17 -0.79
C ILE A 114 4.12 18.68 -1.05
N GLN A 115 3.58 19.41 -0.06
CA GLN A 115 3.39 20.86 -0.09
C GLN A 115 2.65 21.34 -1.35
N LYS A 116 3.31 22.12 -2.22
CA LYS A 116 2.76 22.70 -3.47
C LYS A 116 3.26 21.99 -4.73
N LYS A 117 3.89 20.81 -4.59
CA LYS A 117 4.36 20.04 -5.76
C LYS A 117 3.15 19.57 -6.55
N LYS A 118 3.19 19.83 -7.86
CA LYS A 118 2.17 19.38 -8.82
C LYS A 118 2.43 17.99 -9.37
N ASN A 119 3.67 17.51 -9.29
CA ASN A 119 4.07 16.19 -9.75
C ASN A 119 4.75 15.48 -8.60
N ILE A 120 4.31 14.26 -8.29
CA ILE A 120 4.87 13.44 -7.22
C ILE A 120 5.14 12.05 -7.77
N SER A 121 6.38 11.57 -7.63
CA SER A 121 6.67 10.16 -7.87
C SER A 121 6.61 9.36 -6.57
N ILE A 122 5.94 8.21 -6.60
CA ILE A 122 5.75 7.32 -5.45
C ILE A 122 6.23 5.92 -5.80
N LEU A 123 6.95 5.27 -4.88
CA LEU A 123 7.31 3.85 -4.97
C LEU A 123 6.74 3.09 -3.78
N ASP A 124 6.11 1.94 -4.05
CA ASP A 124 5.86 0.89 -3.08
C ASP A 124 6.61 -0.39 -3.47
N PRO A 125 7.75 -0.72 -2.81
CA PRO A 125 8.57 -1.86 -3.18
C PRO A 125 8.02 -3.22 -2.71
N ALA A 126 6.87 -3.24 -2.02
CA ALA A 126 6.17 -4.45 -1.58
C ALA A 126 4.65 -4.20 -1.60
N CYS A 127 4.10 -3.93 -2.78
CA CYS A 127 2.80 -3.28 -2.94
C CYS A 127 1.60 -4.20 -2.68
N GLY A 128 1.78 -5.52 -2.65
CA GLY A 128 0.69 -6.50 -2.63
C GLY A 128 -0.31 -6.22 -3.73
N THR A 129 -1.58 -6.13 -3.35
CA THR A 129 -2.72 -5.77 -4.23
C THR A 129 -2.74 -4.31 -4.70
N ALA A 130 -1.73 -3.51 -4.33
CA ALA A 130 -1.65 -2.07 -4.56
C ALA A 130 -2.82 -1.24 -3.99
N ASN A 131 -3.65 -1.79 -3.09
CA ASN A 131 -4.75 -1.02 -2.46
C ASN A 131 -4.25 0.19 -1.66
N LEU A 132 -3.12 0.06 -0.94
CA LEU A 132 -2.46 1.20 -0.27
C LEU A 132 -2.08 2.27 -1.30
N LEU A 133 -1.36 1.86 -2.34
CA LEU A 133 -0.83 2.75 -3.37
C LEU A 133 -1.95 3.48 -4.12
N THR A 134 -2.98 2.76 -4.57
CA THR A 134 -4.14 3.35 -5.25
C THR A 134 -5.02 4.22 -4.35
N THR A 135 -5.16 3.88 -3.06
CA THR A 135 -5.82 4.78 -2.08
C THR A 135 -5.10 6.12 -1.99
N VAL A 136 -3.75 6.08 -1.94
CA VAL A 136 -2.93 7.30 -1.88
C VAL A 136 -3.04 8.10 -3.19
N ILE A 137 -2.93 7.44 -4.35
CA ILE A 137 -3.08 8.10 -5.66
C ILE A 137 -4.41 8.84 -5.75
N ASN A 138 -5.52 8.11 -5.54
CA ASN A 138 -6.87 8.67 -5.66
C ASN A 138 -7.10 9.86 -4.71
N GLN A 139 -6.55 9.81 -3.50
CA GLN A 139 -6.68 10.89 -2.53
C GLN A 139 -5.88 12.13 -2.94
N LEU A 140 -4.64 11.96 -3.41
CA LEU A 140 -3.79 13.08 -3.81
C LEU A 140 -4.30 13.76 -5.09
N GLU A 141 -4.83 13.00 -6.03
CA GLU A 141 -5.36 13.53 -7.30
C GLU A 141 -6.79 14.08 -7.19
N LEU A 142 -7.46 13.89 -6.05
CA LEU A 142 -8.87 14.28 -5.85
C LEU A 142 -9.15 15.77 -6.14
N LYS A 143 -8.18 16.65 -5.87
CA LYS A 143 -8.30 18.10 -6.11
C LYS A 143 -7.97 18.50 -7.55
N GLY A 144 -7.37 17.61 -8.34
CA GLY A 144 -6.97 17.84 -9.74
C GLY A 144 -5.77 18.77 -9.91
N ASP A 145 -5.00 19.05 -8.85
CA ASP A 145 -3.82 19.92 -8.86
C ASP A 145 -2.48 19.18 -8.70
N VAL A 146 -2.53 17.88 -8.44
CA VAL A 146 -1.39 16.97 -8.31
C VAL A 146 -1.56 15.82 -9.30
N GLU A 147 -0.48 15.46 -9.98
CA GLU A 147 -0.32 14.28 -10.84
C GLU A 147 0.66 13.30 -10.17
N VAL A 148 0.22 12.06 -9.97
CA VAL A 148 1.00 11.04 -9.28
C VAL A 148 1.58 10.03 -10.26
N HIS A 149 2.91 9.88 -10.23
CA HIS A 149 3.65 8.88 -11.00
C HIS A 149 4.03 7.72 -10.07
N ALA A 150 3.20 6.69 -10.02
CA ALA A 150 3.36 5.59 -9.08
C ALA A 150 4.04 4.37 -9.68
N SER A 151 4.90 3.72 -8.89
CA SER A 151 5.49 2.41 -9.16
C SER A 151 5.22 1.47 -7.98
N GLY A 152 4.76 0.25 -8.25
CA GLY A 152 4.58 -0.81 -7.26
C GLY A 152 5.37 -2.06 -7.66
N VAL A 153 5.92 -2.76 -6.69
CA VAL A 153 6.65 -4.02 -6.88
C VAL A 153 6.11 -5.06 -5.94
N ASP A 154 5.83 -6.26 -6.43
CA ASP A 154 5.56 -7.41 -5.59
C ASP A 154 6.16 -8.68 -6.20
N VAL A 155 6.50 -9.64 -5.35
CA VAL A 155 7.10 -10.92 -5.73
C VAL A 155 6.04 -12.01 -5.90
N ASP A 156 4.87 -11.86 -5.28
CA ASP A 156 3.79 -12.84 -5.32
C ASP A 156 2.93 -12.68 -6.58
N ASP A 157 2.83 -13.75 -7.36
CA ASP A 157 2.14 -13.83 -8.64
C ASP A 157 0.66 -13.41 -8.54
N LEU A 158 -0.05 -13.88 -7.50
CA LEU A 158 -1.48 -13.59 -7.37
C LEU A 158 -1.70 -12.15 -6.90
N LEU A 159 -0.92 -11.67 -5.93
CA LEU A 159 -1.07 -10.31 -5.41
C LEU A 159 -0.74 -9.26 -6.48
N ILE A 160 0.32 -9.45 -7.27
CA ILE A 160 0.65 -8.52 -8.35
C ILE A 160 -0.36 -8.59 -9.50
N SER A 161 -0.93 -9.76 -9.78
CA SER A 161 -2.01 -9.92 -10.78
C SER A 161 -3.27 -9.17 -10.34
N LEU A 162 -3.63 -9.25 -9.06
CA LEU A 162 -4.71 -8.44 -8.47
C LEU A 162 -4.43 -6.94 -8.51
N ALA A 163 -3.17 -6.54 -8.32
CA ALA A 163 -2.77 -5.13 -8.47
C ALA A 163 -2.91 -4.64 -9.91
N LEU A 164 -2.51 -5.45 -10.90
CA LEU A 164 -2.60 -5.14 -12.33
C LEU A 164 -4.05 -4.96 -12.76
N VAL A 165 -4.90 -5.98 -12.55
CA VAL A 165 -6.32 -5.90 -12.90
C VAL A 165 -7.04 -4.78 -12.11
N GLY A 166 -6.63 -4.56 -10.87
CA GLY A 166 -7.15 -3.47 -10.05
C GLY A 166 -6.79 -2.09 -10.60
N ALA A 167 -5.59 -1.93 -11.16
CA ALA A 167 -5.15 -0.72 -11.84
C ALA A 167 -5.90 -0.51 -13.15
N ASP A 168 -6.10 -1.57 -13.94
CA ASP A 168 -6.85 -1.53 -15.19
C ASP A 168 -8.31 -1.12 -14.98
N LEU A 169 -9.02 -1.77 -14.05
CA LEU A 169 -10.39 -1.43 -13.68
C LEU A 169 -10.52 0.01 -13.18
N GLN A 170 -9.57 0.48 -12.36
CA GLN A 170 -9.54 1.85 -11.85
C GLN A 170 -9.03 2.88 -12.87
N ARG A 171 -8.57 2.44 -14.06
CA ARG A 171 -7.97 3.29 -15.12
C ARG A 171 -6.73 4.04 -14.63
N GLN A 172 -5.93 3.41 -13.79
CA GLN A 172 -4.70 3.98 -13.25
C GLN A 172 -3.60 3.97 -14.30
N LYS A 173 -2.78 5.02 -14.31
CA LYS A 173 -1.53 5.07 -15.09
C LYS A 173 -0.36 4.91 -14.13
N MET A 174 -0.05 3.66 -13.79
CA MET A 174 1.02 3.32 -12.86
C MET A 174 1.88 2.18 -13.41
N THR A 175 3.10 2.04 -12.88
CA THR A 175 4.00 0.93 -13.21
C THR A 175 3.87 -0.14 -12.14
N LEU A 176 3.59 -1.37 -12.52
CA LEU A 176 3.56 -2.52 -11.61
C LEU A 176 4.57 -3.57 -12.09
N LEU A 177 5.45 -4.00 -11.20
CA LEU A 177 6.55 -4.91 -11.51
C LEU A 177 6.40 -6.20 -10.71
N HIS A 178 6.35 -7.33 -11.41
CA HIS A 178 6.42 -8.65 -10.80
C HIS A 178 7.89 -9.08 -10.69
N GLN A 179 8.49 -8.79 -9.54
CA GLN A 179 9.88 -9.14 -9.24
C GLN A 179 10.15 -9.04 -7.73
N ASP A 180 11.33 -9.48 -7.32
CA ASP A 180 11.80 -9.20 -5.96
C ASP A 180 12.05 -7.69 -5.77
N GLY A 181 11.32 -7.10 -4.81
CA GLY A 181 11.44 -5.70 -4.42
C GLY A 181 12.79 -5.31 -3.80
N LEU A 182 13.55 -6.29 -3.30
CA LEU A 182 14.89 -6.12 -2.75
C LEU A 182 16.00 -6.35 -3.78
N ALA A 183 15.67 -6.76 -5.01
CA ALA A 183 16.62 -6.78 -6.11
C ALA A 183 16.82 -5.38 -6.70
N ASN A 184 17.61 -5.26 -7.77
CA ASN A 184 17.73 -4.00 -8.51
C ASN A 184 16.39 -3.67 -9.19
N LEU A 185 15.83 -2.52 -8.85
CA LEU A 185 14.62 -1.99 -9.46
C LEU A 185 14.99 -1.06 -10.62
N LEU A 186 14.32 -1.23 -11.77
CA LEU A 186 14.37 -0.29 -12.90
C LEU A 186 13.39 0.87 -12.66
N VAL A 187 13.58 1.56 -11.53
CA VAL A 187 12.75 2.68 -11.07
C VAL A 187 13.67 3.85 -10.76
N ASP A 188 13.37 5.03 -11.32
CA ASP A 188 14.09 6.24 -10.97
C ASP A 188 13.83 6.63 -9.50
N PRO A 189 14.80 7.28 -8.81
CA PRO A 189 14.58 7.72 -7.45
C PRO A 189 13.30 8.57 -7.30
N VAL A 190 12.50 8.29 -6.28
CA VAL A 190 11.15 8.87 -6.10
C VAL A 190 11.08 9.98 -5.04
N ASP A 191 10.04 10.81 -5.08
CA ASP A 191 9.79 11.81 -4.03
C ASP A 191 9.39 11.16 -2.70
N VAL A 192 8.59 10.09 -2.78
CA VAL A 192 8.06 9.40 -1.60
C VAL A 192 8.10 7.88 -1.79
N VAL A 193 8.57 7.16 -0.78
CA VAL A 193 8.33 5.71 -0.65
C VAL A 193 7.20 5.49 0.35
N ILE A 194 6.24 4.64 0.01
CA ILE A 194 5.22 4.15 0.94
C ILE A 194 5.22 2.63 0.90
N SER A 195 5.05 1.94 2.02
CA SER A 195 4.91 0.48 1.96
C SER A 195 4.36 -0.08 3.26
N ASP A 196 3.54 -1.13 3.16
CA ASP A 196 3.22 -1.99 4.28
C ASP A 196 4.20 -3.16 4.34
N LEU A 197 5.18 -3.08 5.24
CA LEU A 197 6.36 -3.95 5.12
C LEU A 197 6.05 -5.41 5.50
N PRO A 198 6.49 -6.38 4.68
CA PRO A 198 6.46 -7.79 5.08
C PRO A 198 7.46 -8.04 6.21
N VAL A 199 7.00 -8.71 7.26
CA VAL A 199 7.79 -8.97 8.48
C VAL A 199 8.20 -10.44 8.51
N GLY A 200 9.49 -10.68 8.59
CA GLY A 200 10.05 -12.03 8.59
C GLY A 200 11.44 -12.07 7.97
N TYR A 201 11.84 -13.28 7.58
CA TYR A 201 13.12 -13.56 6.94
C TYR A 201 13.03 -13.38 5.43
N TYR A 202 14.05 -12.75 4.86
CA TYR A 202 14.28 -12.69 3.43
C TYR A 202 15.12 -13.91 3.01
N PRO A 203 14.65 -14.73 2.05
CA PRO A 203 15.25 -16.03 1.77
C PRO A 203 16.51 -15.99 0.90
N ASP A 204 16.76 -14.91 0.15
CA ASP A 204 17.94 -14.80 -0.72
C ASP A 204 19.13 -14.18 0.04
N ASP A 205 19.94 -15.06 0.63
CA ASP A 205 21.13 -14.65 1.40
C ASP A 205 22.23 -14.04 0.52
N GLU A 206 22.27 -14.32 -0.79
CA GLU A 206 23.28 -13.73 -1.68
C GLU A 206 22.91 -12.28 -2.03
N ASN A 207 21.65 -12.01 -2.37
CA ASN A 207 21.20 -10.65 -2.59
C ASN A 207 21.26 -9.82 -1.29
N ALA A 208 20.96 -10.44 -0.13
CA ALA A 208 21.05 -9.77 1.16
C ALA A 208 22.45 -9.20 1.45
N LYS A 209 23.53 -9.84 1.01
CA LYS A 209 24.91 -9.35 1.20
C LYS A 209 25.19 -8.00 0.54
N THR A 210 24.34 -7.57 -0.39
CA THR A 210 24.46 -6.23 -1.00
C THR A 210 23.95 -5.11 -0.08
N PHE A 211 23.31 -5.44 1.05
CA PHE A 211 22.71 -4.50 2.00
C PHE A 211 23.60 -4.25 3.23
N GLU A 212 23.67 -3.00 3.70
CA GLU A 212 24.34 -2.66 4.97
C GLU A 212 23.64 -3.32 6.17
N LEU A 213 22.33 -3.51 6.08
CA LEU A 213 21.50 -4.18 7.10
C LEU A 213 21.48 -5.72 6.99
N CYS A 214 22.34 -6.31 6.16
CA CYS A 214 22.53 -7.76 6.12
C CYS A 214 22.88 -8.32 7.50
N ARG A 215 22.27 -9.46 7.87
CA ARG A 215 22.65 -10.19 9.08
C ARG A 215 23.96 -10.97 8.84
N GLU A 216 24.77 -11.08 9.89
CA GLU A 216 26.03 -11.84 9.86
C GLU A 216 25.78 -13.36 9.87
N GLU A 217 24.71 -13.80 10.53
CA GLU A 217 24.30 -15.20 10.63
C GLU A 217 22.80 -15.36 10.34
N GLY A 218 22.50 -16.41 9.56
CA GLY A 218 21.14 -16.76 9.13
C GLY A 218 20.53 -15.75 8.16
N HIS A 219 19.25 -15.96 7.86
CA HIS A 219 18.51 -15.10 6.93
C HIS A 219 18.38 -13.67 7.46
N SER A 220 18.55 -12.70 6.57
CA SER A 220 18.33 -11.29 6.87
C SER A 220 16.84 -10.98 7.08
N PHE A 221 16.53 -9.88 7.75
CA PHE A 221 15.14 -9.48 8.01
C PHE A 221 14.57 -8.65 6.85
N ALA A 222 13.52 -9.15 6.19
CA ALA A 222 12.91 -8.50 5.02
C ALA A 222 12.53 -7.04 5.31
N HIS A 223 11.75 -6.80 6.36
CA HIS A 223 11.38 -5.46 6.84
C HIS A 223 12.57 -4.51 7.10
N PHE A 224 13.76 -5.00 7.46
CA PHE A 224 14.94 -4.13 7.61
C PHE A 224 15.56 -3.80 6.26
N LEU A 225 15.70 -4.81 5.39
CA LEU A 225 16.22 -4.63 4.04
C LEU A 225 15.31 -3.69 3.22
N PHE A 226 14.00 -3.75 3.39
CA PHE A 226 13.06 -2.84 2.72
C PHE A 226 13.18 -1.38 3.18
N ILE A 227 13.51 -1.13 4.45
CA ILE A 227 13.81 0.24 4.92
C ILE A 227 15.05 0.78 4.18
N GLU A 228 16.11 -0.01 4.10
CA GLU A 228 17.32 0.36 3.35
C GLU A 228 17.02 0.52 1.85
N GLN A 229 16.29 -0.40 1.24
CA GLN A 229 15.91 -0.35 -0.17
C GLN A 229 15.08 0.89 -0.50
N GLY A 230 14.06 1.20 0.31
CA GLY A 230 13.29 2.42 0.15
C GLY A 230 14.19 3.65 0.24
N MET A 231 15.12 3.69 1.20
CA MET A 231 16.07 4.81 1.30
C MET A 231 17.00 4.89 0.08
N ARG A 232 17.42 3.76 -0.53
CA ARG A 232 18.21 3.76 -1.78
C ARG A 232 17.45 4.45 -2.91
N TYR A 233 16.18 4.11 -3.09
CA TYR A 233 15.31 4.59 -4.17
C TYR A 233 14.56 5.90 -3.87
N THR A 234 14.81 6.55 -2.74
CA THR A 234 14.24 7.88 -2.45
C THR A 234 15.20 8.99 -2.94
N LYS A 235 14.68 10.08 -3.51
CA LYS A 235 15.47 11.29 -3.83
C LYS A 235 16.07 11.89 -2.55
N PRO A 236 17.23 12.59 -2.63
CA PRO A 236 17.68 13.42 -1.51
C PRO A 236 16.55 14.32 -1.01
N GLY A 237 16.33 14.33 0.31
CA GLY A 237 15.27 15.13 0.95
C GLY A 237 13.85 14.61 0.81
N GLY A 238 13.65 13.51 0.06
CA GLY A 238 12.37 12.80 -0.07
C GLY A 238 11.98 12.05 1.21
N TYR A 239 10.73 11.60 1.25
CA TYR A 239 10.12 11.01 2.44
C TYR A 239 9.85 9.52 2.28
N LEU A 240 9.80 8.80 3.41
CA LEU A 240 9.41 7.40 3.43
C LEU A 240 8.38 7.18 4.53
N PHE A 241 7.32 6.42 4.22
CA PHE A 241 6.25 6.07 5.14
C PHE A 241 6.09 4.56 5.17
N PHE A 242 6.55 3.93 6.24
CA PHE A 242 6.47 2.49 6.40
C PHE A 242 5.47 2.11 7.48
N LEU A 243 4.58 1.17 7.18
CA LEU A 243 3.80 0.48 8.19
C LEU A 243 4.65 -0.67 8.72
N VAL A 244 4.97 -0.62 10.01
CA VAL A 244 5.84 -1.57 10.70
C VAL A 244 5.23 -1.97 12.04
N PRO A 245 5.45 -3.20 12.54
CA PRO A 245 4.99 -3.58 13.87
C PRO A 245 5.54 -2.62 14.93
N ASP A 246 4.68 -2.14 15.84
CA ASP A 246 5.12 -1.20 16.90
C ASP A 246 6.20 -1.82 17.80
N ALA A 247 6.14 -3.14 18.00
CA ALA A 247 7.14 -3.88 18.76
C ALA A 247 8.55 -3.83 18.16
N MET A 248 8.69 -3.53 16.85
CA MET A 248 9.98 -3.47 16.17
C MET A 248 10.94 -2.48 16.85
N PHE A 249 10.43 -1.32 17.28
CA PHE A 249 11.23 -0.24 17.87
C PHE A 249 11.87 -0.60 19.22
N GLY A 250 11.31 -1.59 19.94
CA GLY A 250 11.82 -2.05 21.23
C GLY A 250 12.86 -3.16 21.14
N THR A 251 13.15 -3.67 19.94
CA THR A 251 14.12 -4.76 19.75
C THR A 251 15.56 -4.27 19.78
N SER A 252 16.49 -5.10 20.24
CA SER A 252 17.92 -4.80 20.18
C SER A 252 18.42 -4.64 18.74
N ASP A 253 17.81 -5.37 17.80
CA ASP A 253 18.19 -5.35 16.39
C ASP A 253 17.82 -4.03 15.70
N PHE A 254 16.81 -3.32 16.20
CA PHE A 254 16.44 -1.98 15.68
C PHE A 254 17.55 -0.94 15.87
N ALA A 255 18.46 -1.11 16.83
CA ALA A 255 19.59 -0.20 17.00
C ALA A 255 20.50 -0.14 15.75
N LYS A 256 20.59 -1.24 14.98
CA LYS A 256 21.31 -1.26 13.69
C LYS A 256 20.57 -0.45 12.63
N VAL A 257 19.24 -0.57 12.57
CA VAL A 257 18.37 0.19 11.67
C VAL A 257 18.41 1.68 11.99
N ASP A 258 18.30 2.08 13.26
CA ASP A 258 18.42 3.48 13.70
C ASP A 258 19.78 4.09 13.33
N LYS A 259 20.88 3.34 13.52
CA LYS A 259 22.21 3.77 13.09
C LYS A 259 22.29 3.96 11.57
N PHE A 260 21.73 3.03 10.80
CA PHE A 260 21.65 3.14 9.34
C PHE A 260 20.83 4.36 8.90
N ILE A 261 19.66 4.59 9.52
CA ILE A 261 18.80 5.73 9.21
C ILE A 261 19.57 7.03 9.49
N LYS A 262 20.21 7.18 10.66
CA LYS A 262 20.98 8.38 11.02
C LYS A 262 22.17 8.67 10.10
N LYS A 263 22.72 7.63 9.45
CA LYS A 263 23.77 7.79 8.44
C LYS A 263 23.22 8.34 7.12
N ASN A 264 21.97 8.03 6.79
CA ASN A 264 21.37 8.28 5.46
C ASN A 264 20.22 9.31 5.48
N GLY A 265 19.85 9.84 6.64
CA GLY A 265 18.68 10.68 6.85
C GLY A 265 18.31 10.78 8.33
N HIS A 266 17.02 10.92 8.61
CA HIS A 266 16.52 10.97 9.98
C HIS A 266 15.07 10.48 10.08
N ILE A 267 14.68 10.11 11.30
CA ILE A 267 13.29 9.83 11.65
C ILE A 267 12.58 11.17 11.88
N GLU A 268 11.49 11.40 11.15
CA GLU A 268 10.61 12.56 11.33
C GLU A 268 9.55 12.25 12.38
N GLY A 269 9.00 11.04 12.38
CA GLY A 269 7.98 10.65 13.35
C GLY A 269 7.66 9.16 13.39
N ILE A 270 7.02 8.77 14.48
CA ILE A 270 6.42 7.45 14.68
C ILE A 270 4.98 7.69 15.16
N ILE A 271 4.02 7.20 14.38
CA ILE A 271 2.59 7.34 14.69
C ILE A 271 2.01 5.95 14.96
N LYS A 272 1.69 5.65 16.21
CA LYS A 272 1.02 4.39 16.57
C LYS A 272 -0.42 4.42 16.09
N LEU A 273 -0.83 3.40 15.35
CA LEU A 273 -2.18 3.30 14.80
C LEU A 273 -3.15 2.70 15.83
N PRO A 274 -4.48 2.89 15.70
CA PRO A 274 -5.46 2.31 16.63
C PRO A 274 -5.43 0.78 16.60
N GLU A 275 -5.60 0.15 17.77
CA GLU A 275 -5.68 -1.32 17.88
C GLU A 275 -6.87 -1.92 17.12
N THR A 276 -7.97 -1.17 17.00
CA THR A 276 -9.18 -1.60 16.30
C THR A 276 -9.00 -1.84 14.81
N LEU A 277 -7.89 -1.37 14.23
CA LEU A 277 -7.54 -1.62 12.83
C LEU A 277 -6.91 -2.99 12.60
N PHE A 278 -6.51 -3.70 13.66
CA PHE A 278 -5.77 -4.94 13.57
C PHE A 278 -6.52 -6.08 14.26
N LYS A 279 -6.28 -7.32 13.81
CA LYS A 279 -6.91 -8.52 14.38
C LYS A 279 -6.49 -8.79 15.83
N SER A 280 -5.32 -8.30 16.25
CA SER A 280 -4.79 -8.43 17.60
C SER A 280 -3.84 -7.29 17.95
N GLU A 281 -3.60 -7.06 19.24
CA GLU A 281 -2.64 -6.06 19.74
C GLU A 281 -1.20 -6.35 19.27
N GLN A 282 -0.83 -7.63 19.15
CA GLN A 282 0.50 -8.03 18.67
C GLN A 282 0.72 -7.68 17.18
N ALA A 283 -0.35 -7.55 16.42
CA ALA A 283 -0.32 -7.14 15.02
C ALA A 283 -0.38 -5.61 14.85
N ARG A 284 -0.44 -4.84 15.96
CA ARG A 284 -0.53 -3.38 15.92
C ARG A 284 0.67 -2.79 15.20
N LYS A 285 0.40 -2.03 14.14
CA LYS A 285 1.42 -1.32 13.37
C LYS A 285 1.51 0.15 13.77
N SER A 286 2.63 0.75 13.42
CA SER A 286 2.91 2.17 13.51
C SER A 286 3.38 2.66 12.14
N ILE A 287 3.10 3.92 11.82
CA ILE A 287 3.66 4.60 10.66
C ILE A 287 5.03 5.16 11.07
N LEU A 288 6.10 4.59 10.52
CA LEU A 288 7.44 5.14 10.60
C LEU A 288 7.63 6.15 9.47
N ILE A 289 7.89 7.40 9.82
CA ILE A 289 8.11 8.50 8.89
C ILE A 289 9.60 8.83 8.89
N LEU A 290 10.24 8.66 7.73
CA LEU A 290 11.64 8.96 7.52
C LEU A 290 11.79 10.09 6.49
N ARG A 291 12.94 10.75 6.54
CA ARG A 291 13.37 11.66 5.48
C ARG A 291 14.81 11.39 5.12
N LYS A 292 15.08 11.24 3.81
CA LYS A 292 16.43 11.04 3.30
C LYS A 292 17.24 12.32 3.43
N ALA A 293 18.53 12.20 3.73
CA ALA A 293 19.43 13.34 3.86
C ALA A 293 19.53 14.14 2.54
N ASP A 294 19.75 15.44 2.67
CA ASP A 294 20.10 16.38 1.61
C ASP A 294 20.79 17.60 2.22
N VAL A 295 21.44 18.42 1.39
CA VAL A 295 22.19 19.62 1.83
C VAL A 295 21.35 20.56 2.69
N ASP A 296 20.08 20.77 2.33
CA ASP A 296 19.17 21.72 3.01
C ASP A 296 18.19 21.03 3.97
N VAL A 297 18.40 19.74 4.24
CA VAL A 297 17.50 18.93 5.06
C VAL A 297 18.14 18.67 6.41
N LYS A 298 17.51 19.20 7.46
CA LYS A 298 17.91 18.99 8.84
C LYS A 298 16.90 18.12 9.59
N PRO A 299 17.36 17.31 10.56
CA PRO A 299 16.47 16.58 11.45
C PRO A 299 15.61 17.53 12.26
N PRO A 300 14.43 17.08 12.70
CA PRO A 300 13.58 17.85 13.60
C PRO A 300 14.28 17.98 14.95
N LYS A 301 13.93 19.01 15.73
CA LYS A 301 14.44 19.15 17.11
C LYS A 301 14.02 17.97 17.97
N GLU A 302 12.78 17.51 17.77
CA GLU A 302 12.19 16.35 18.43
C GLU A 302 11.42 15.53 17.40
N VAL A 303 11.60 14.21 17.46
CA VAL A 303 10.85 13.25 16.65
C VAL A 303 9.38 13.32 17.06
N LEU A 304 8.47 13.39 16.10
CA LEU A 304 7.03 13.33 16.38
C LEU A 304 6.67 11.94 16.91
N LEU A 305 6.21 11.85 18.16
CA LEU A 305 5.70 10.60 18.73
C LEU A 305 4.21 10.78 19.02
N ALA A 306 3.37 10.23 18.14
CA ALA A 306 1.92 10.31 18.27
C ALA A 306 1.31 8.93 18.51
N ASN A 307 0.29 8.88 19.37
CA ASN A 307 -0.49 7.66 19.61
C ASN A 307 -1.94 7.87 19.17
N LEU A 308 -2.24 7.55 17.91
CA LEU A 308 -3.58 7.61 17.36
C LEU A 308 -4.38 6.42 17.88
N SER A 309 -4.98 6.55 19.06
CA SER A 309 -5.70 5.45 19.72
C SER A 309 -7.12 5.22 19.20
N SER A 310 -7.68 6.18 18.45
CA SER A 310 -8.97 6.07 17.79
C SER A 310 -8.95 6.81 16.45
N LEU A 311 -9.78 6.40 15.50
CA LEU A 311 -10.05 7.13 14.25
C LEU A 311 -11.42 7.80 14.26
N THR A 312 -12.31 7.39 15.15
CA THR A 312 -13.72 7.79 15.13
C THR A 312 -14.09 8.72 16.28
N ASP A 313 -13.24 8.85 17.30
CA ASP A 313 -13.46 9.73 18.45
C ASP A 313 -12.76 11.09 18.22
N PRO A 314 -13.50 12.18 17.92
CA PRO A 314 -12.92 13.50 17.68
C PRO A 314 -12.15 14.06 18.87
N SER A 315 -12.51 13.66 20.10
CA SER A 315 -11.84 14.14 21.31
C SER A 315 -10.41 13.61 21.44
N VAL A 316 -10.14 12.46 20.82
CA VAL A 316 -8.83 11.81 20.75
C VAL A 316 -8.10 12.23 19.48
N THR A 317 -8.77 12.24 18.33
CA THR A 317 -8.12 12.49 17.03
C THR A 317 -7.76 13.94 16.81
N ALA A 318 -8.62 14.90 17.18
CA ALA A 318 -8.40 16.31 16.86
C ALA A 318 -7.11 16.89 17.48
N PRO A 319 -6.76 16.63 18.76
CA PRO A 319 -5.50 17.08 19.34
C PRO A 319 -4.28 16.50 18.63
N ILE A 320 -4.31 15.21 18.28
CA ILE A 320 -3.21 14.51 17.61
C ILE A 320 -3.03 15.05 16.19
N LEU A 321 -4.13 15.24 15.45
CA LEU A 321 -4.07 15.83 14.11
C LEU A 321 -3.55 17.27 14.15
N ALA A 322 -3.95 18.06 15.14
CA ALA A 322 -3.43 19.41 15.32
C ALA A 322 -1.93 19.41 15.65
N GLU A 323 -1.45 18.45 16.45
CA GLU A 323 -0.02 18.25 16.72
C GLU A 323 0.74 17.89 15.44
N ILE A 324 0.24 16.93 14.66
CA ILE A 324 0.81 16.55 13.35
C ILE A 324 0.87 17.78 12.42
N GLU A 325 -0.21 18.56 12.32
CA GLU A 325 -0.24 19.76 11.48
C GLU A 325 0.79 20.81 11.91
N ASN A 326 0.87 21.07 13.20
CA ASN A 326 1.80 22.06 13.75
C ASN A 326 3.25 21.61 13.59
N TRP A 327 3.51 20.31 13.76
CA TRP A 327 4.84 19.74 13.59
C TRP A 327 5.31 19.89 12.12
N PHE A 328 4.46 19.57 11.14
CA PHE A 328 4.81 19.75 9.72
C PHE A 328 4.95 21.23 9.36
N LYS A 329 4.08 22.12 9.85
CA LYS A 329 4.20 23.59 9.62
C LYS A 329 5.49 24.15 10.24
N GLY A 330 5.82 23.78 11.47
CA GLY A 330 6.99 24.27 12.20
C GLY A 330 8.31 23.85 11.55
N ASN A 331 8.39 22.61 11.06
CA ASN A 331 9.59 22.09 10.42
C ASN A 331 9.68 22.42 8.91
N ASN A 332 8.56 22.78 8.26
CA ASN A 332 8.58 23.33 6.90
C ASN A 332 8.88 24.84 6.87
N ASN A 333 8.44 25.62 7.87
CA ASN A 333 8.63 27.09 7.90
C ASN A 333 10.04 27.55 8.31
N GLY A 334 10.91 26.65 8.79
CA GLY A 334 12.32 26.95 9.07
C GLY A 334 13.21 27.04 7.82
N ARG A 335 12.62 27.07 6.61
CA ARG A 335 13.33 26.90 5.32
C ARG A 335 12.83 27.88 4.25
N ASN A 336 12.84 29.17 4.57
CA ASN A 336 12.89 30.25 3.58
C ASN A 336 14.30 30.82 3.52
#